data_AF-A0A7Y2MCG3-F1
#
_entry.id   AF-A0A7Y2MCG3-F1
#
_cell.length_a   1.000
_cell.length_b   1.000
_cell.length_c   1.000
_cell.angle_alpha   90.00
_cell.angle_beta   90.00
_cell.angle_gamma   90.00
#
_symmetry.space_group_name_H-M   'P 1'
#
loop_
_entity.id
_entity.type
_entity.pdbx_description
1 polymer ?
#
loop_
_entity_poly.entity_id
_entity_poly.type
_entity_poly.pdbx_seq_one_letter_code
_entity_poly.pdbx_strand_id
1 'polypeptide(L)' 'MAATIRYHEGDISEPDAARYRGAIAIDTETLGLVPRRDRLCVVQLAPGGGTA' A
#
# COMPACT_ATOMS: atom_id res chain seq x y z
N MET A 1 11.89 -17.88 10.02
CA MET A 1 11.93 -17.58 8.58
C MET A 1 11.60 -16.11 8.42
N ALA A 2 12.54 -15.30 7.94
CA ALA A 2 12.25 -13.90 7.62
C ALA A 2 11.31 -13.85 6.41
N ALA A 3 10.39 -12.90 6.38
CA ALA A 3 9.51 -12.72 5.23
C ALA A 3 10.34 -12.21 4.04
N THR A 4 10.21 -12.84 2.87
CA THR A 4 10.82 -12.33 1.64
C THR A 4 10.12 -11.03 1.24
N ILE A 5 10.84 -9.91 1.29
CA ILE A 5 10.33 -8.62 0.78
C ILE A 5 10.44 -8.66 -0.74
N ARG A 6 9.30 -8.47 -1.43
CA ARG A 6 9.24 -8.31 -2.89
C ARG A 6 9.18 -6.83 -3.21
N TYR A 7 10.11 -6.36 -4.04
CA TYR A 7 10.14 -4.98 -4.53
C TYR A 7 9.47 -4.91 -5.90
N HIS A 8 8.62 -3.90 -6.09
CA HIS A 8 7.94 -3.61 -7.34
C HIS A 8 8.18 -2.12 -7.68
N GLU A 9 8.38 -1.82 -8.95
CA GLU A 9 8.73 -0.48 -9.46
C GLU A 9 7.95 -0.20 -10.74
N GLY A 10 7.48 1.04 -10.91
CA GLY A 10 6.72 1.48 -12.08
C GLY A 10 5.21 1.24 -12.02
N ASP A 11 4.71 0.69 -10.91
CA ASP A 11 3.27 0.40 -10.74
C ASP A 11 2.42 1.66 -10.50
N ILE A 12 3.06 2.75 -10.04
CA ILE A 12 2.44 4.04 -9.78
C ILE A 12 3.01 5.04 -10.78
N SER A 13 2.13 5.75 -11.49
CA SER A 13 2.52 6.75 -12.46
C SER A 13 3.29 7.91 -11.80
N GLU A 14 4.25 8.52 -12.51
CA GLU A 14 4.98 9.69 -12.01
C GLU A 14 4.04 10.82 -11.52
N PRO A 15 2.94 11.19 -12.25
CA PRO A 15 2.00 12.20 -11.78
C PRO A 15 1.28 11.85 -10.47
N ASP A 16 0.96 10.57 -10.25
CA ASP A 16 0.30 10.14 -9.02
C ASP A 16 1.28 10.07 -7.85
N ALA A 17 2.49 9.55 -8.09
CA ALA A 17 3.57 9.54 -7.11
C ALA A 17 3.96 10.95 -6.66
N ALA A 18 3.95 11.93 -7.57
CA ALA A 18 4.28 13.33 -7.28
C ALA A 18 3.32 14.01 -6.26
N ARG A 19 2.14 13.43 -5.99
CA ARG A 19 1.19 13.91 -4.97
C ARG A 19 1.68 13.65 -3.54
N TYR A 20 2.53 12.65 -3.36
CA TYR A 20 3.03 12.22 -2.05
C TYR A 20 4.34 12.94 -1.70
N ARG A 21 4.23 14.14 -1.12
CA ARG A 21 5.40 14.99 -0.77
C ARG A 21 5.77 14.98 0.71
N GLY A 22 5.03 14.25 1.53
CA GLY A 22 5.21 14.22 2.99
C GLY A 22 4.79 12.88 3.58
N ALA A 23 4.20 12.90 4.78
CA ALA A 23 3.66 11.71 5.41
C ALA A 23 2.57 11.07 4.53
N ILE A 24 2.53 9.74 4.54
CA ILE A 24 1.61 8.94 3.74
C ILE A 24 0.77 8.10 4.70
N ALA A 25 -0.55 8.22 4.64
CA ALA A 25 -1.44 7.29 5.31
C ALA A 25 -1.56 6.02 4.47
N ILE A 26 -1.53 4.86 5.14
CA ILE A 26 -1.52 3.55 4.50
C ILE A 26 -2.47 2.61 5.24
N ASP A 27 -3.21 1.81 4.47
CA ASP A 27 -3.98 0.67 4.98
C ASP A 27 -3.93 -0.50 4.00
N THR A 28 -4.35 -1.68 4.45
CA THR A 28 -4.37 -2.92 3.66
C THR A 28 -5.64 -3.72 3.90
N GLU A 29 -6.17 -4.32 2.85
CA GLU A 29 -7.30 -5.24 2.92
C GLU A 29 -6.86 -6.66 2.63
N THR A 30 -7.46 -7.61 3.35
CA THR A 30 -7.16 -9.04 3.24
C THR A 30 -8.44 -9.85 3.15
N LEU A 31 -8.35 -11.09 2.68
CA LEU A 31 -9.51 -12.01 2.68
C LEU A 31 -9.95 -12.44 4.09
N GLY A 32 -9.24 -12.01 5.14
CA GLY A 32 -9.50 -12.37 6.52
C GLY A 32 -8.29 -12.05 7.42
N LEU A 33 -8.49 -12.20 8.74
CA LEU A 33 -7.54 -11.70 9.74
C LEU A 33 -6.35 -12.65 10.01
N VAL A 34 -6.16 -13.71 9.24
CA VAL A 34 -5.06 -14.68 9.43
C VAL A 34 -4.03 -14.53 8.29
N PRO A 35 -2.96 -13.74 8.43
CA PRO A 35 -2.07 -13.37 7.32
C PRO A 35 -1.36 -14.53 6.61
N ARG A 36 -1.19 -15.68 7.30
CA ARG A 36 -0.59 -16.88 6.71
C ARG A 36 -1.55 -17.66 5.81
N ARG A 37 -2.86 -17.44 5.96
CA ARG A 37 -3.93 -18.09 5.19
C ARG A 37 -4.56 -17.11 4.21
N ASP A 38 -4.81 -15.89 4.66
CA ASP A 38 -5.61 -14.88 3.99
C ASP A 38 -4.71 -13.93 3.21
N ARG A 39 -4.91 -13.89 1.89
CA ARG A 39 -4.06 -13.09 1.00
C ARG A 39 -4.34 -11.60 1.16
N LEU A 40 -3.30 -10.80 0.94
CA LEU A 40 -3.43 -9.38 0.66
C LEU A 40 -4.26 -9.19 -0.61
N CYS A 41 -5.25 -8.31 -0.53
CA CYS A 41 -6.15 -7.98 -1.64
C CYS A 41 -5.87 -6.60 -2.20
N VAL A 42 -5.79 -5.60 -1.32
CA VAL A 42 -5.65 -4.19 -1.69
C VAL A 42 -4.67 -3.50 -0.74
N VAL A 43 -3.92 -2.55 -1.27
CA VAL A 43 -3.18 -1.56 -0.50
C VAL A 43 -3.72 -0.19 -0.90
N GLN A 44 -4.09 0.61 0.10
CA GLN A 44 -4.60 1.96 -0.10
C GLN A 44 -3.59 2.97 0.43
N LEU A 45 -3.35 4.03 -0.33
CA LEU A 45 -2.42 5.10 0.01
C LEU A 45 -3.16 6.44 -0.06
N ALA A 46 -2.86 7.34 0.88
CA ALA A 46 -3.38 8.71 0.86
C ALA A 46 -2.27 9.73 1.19
N PRO A 47 -2.12 10.80 0.39
CA PRO A 47 -1.06 11.81 0.57
C PRO A 47 -1.37 12.85 1.67
N GLY A 48 -2.41 12.63 2.48
CA GLY A 48 -3.02 13.64 3.33
C GLY A 48 -3.98 14.55 2.56
N GLY A 49 -4.71 15.44 3.26
CA GLY A 49 -5.63 16.41 2.63
C GLY A 49 -7.13 16.18 2.87
N GLY A 50 -7.50 15.19 3.69
CA GLY A 50 -8.87 15.06 4.20
C GLY A 50 -9.89 14.42 3.26
N THR A 51 -9.46 13.85 2.14
CA THR A 51 -10.28 12.97 1.30
C THR A 51 -9.55 11.64 1.16
N ALA A 52 -10.16 10.57 1.68
CA ALA A 52 -9.76 9.19 1.46
C ALA A 52 -10.72 8.57 0.43
#